data_AF-A0A444CSX9-F1
#
_entry.id   AF-A0A444CSX9-F1
#
_cell.length_a   1.000
_cell.length_b   1.000
_cell.length_c   1.000
_cell.angle_alpha   90.00
_cell.angle_beta   90.00
_cell.angle_gamma   90.00
#
_symmetry.space_group_name_H-M   'P 1'
#
loop_
_entity.id
_entity.type
_entity.pdbx_description
1 polymer ?
#
loop_
_entity_poly.entity_id
_entity_poly.type
_entity_poly.pdbx_seq_one_letter_code
_entity_poly.pdbx_strand_id
1 'polypeptide(L)'
;MGETHWIICFFVELRYLDSKRQPRGRDRMEQKAQQRTRVPKVKVGTQGLEVGLEKKHHRIFTYHCVVSPTHEASDTICAFFRPVGMKKHRTLSVSLYSVFYLQVSKLGFGCSGLSGIFNDPLSYEQGAAIVIDAFHKGMTFFDTSDAYGNGHNENLIGQIASKFGIAGFQDGRLLINGLPEYARKCCEGSLQRLGVDYIDLYFPHRVDTTVPIEHTMHELKKLVEEGKIKYIGLCEASPDTIRRAHAVHPISAVQMEWSLWTRDIEDEIIPLCRFLLELGIGVIAYSPLGHGFFAGRAGTEGLPEGSIVALNPRFNGENAEKNKKLFMRVNKLAEKYRCTPPQLALAWVLHQGEDVVPIPGTTKVKHLDANIASLDVKLSEEELKEVSDALPVDEIGGERDIELFTSCSWKFANTPLPATPLE
;
A
#
# COMPACT_ATOMS: atom_id res chain seq x y z
N MET A 1 1.09 -8.26 -27.70
CA MET A 1 1.82 -6.98 -27.72
C MET A 1 0.82 -5.92 -28.14
N GLY A 2 0.23 -5.22 -27.17
CA GLY A 2 -0.69 -4.10 -27.42
C GLY A 2 -0.02 -2.83 -26.89
N GLU A 3 -0.14 -1.73 -27.62
CA GLU A 3 0.44 -0.43 -27.28
C GLU A 3 -0.19 0.09 -25.98
N THR A 4 0.55 0.02 -24.88
CA THR A 4 0.18 0.60 -23.60
C THR A 4 0.26 2.12 -23.71
N HIS A 5 -0.90 2.78 -23.67
CA HIS A 5 -0.99 4.23 -23.60
C HIS A 5 -0.74 4.67 -22.15
N TRP A 6 0.17 5.62 -21.96
CA TRP A 6 0.54 6.16 -20.64
C TRP A 6 -0.38 7.31 -20.27
N ILE A 7 -1.00 7.25 -19.09
CA ILE A 7 -1.68 8.40 -18.48
C ILE A 7 -0.81 8.90 -17.35
N ILE A 8 -0.12 10.03 -17.57
CA ILE A 8 0.60 10.74 -16.51
C ILE A 8 -0.36 11.79 -15.93
N CYS A 9 -0.78 11.60 -14.69
CA CYS A 9 -1.58 12.59 -13.96
C CYS A 9 -0.65 13.56 -13.23
N PHE A 10 -0.80 14.85 -13.51
CA PHE A 10 -0.12 15.92 -12.77
C PHE A 10 -1.08 16.57 -11.79
N PHE A 11 -0.67 16.72 -10.53
CA PHE A 11 -1.38 17.56 -9.56
C PHE A 11 -0.77 18.96 -9.53
N VAL A 12 -1.63 19.97 -9.57
CA VAL A 12 -1.24 21.39 -9.51
C VAL A 12 -1.72 21.98 -8.19
N GLU A 13 -0.80 22.21 -7.25
CA GLU A 13 -1.09 22.99 -6.04
C GLU A 13 -0.89 24.49 -6.35
N LEU A 14 -1.96 25.28 -6.28
CA LEU A 14 -1.90 26.73 -6.50
C LEU A 14 -1.69 27.45 -5.16
N ARG A 15 -0.45 27.86 -4.84
CA ARG A 15 -0.21 28.79 -3.72
C ARG A 15 -0.15 30.24 -4.19
N TYR A 16 -0.94 31.09 -3.53
CA TYR A 16 -0.99 32.53 -3.80
C TYR A 16 0.12 33.23 -3.00
N LEU A 17 1.07 33.87 -3.69
CA LEU A 17 2.03 34.79 -3.06
C LEU A 17 1.55 36.22 -3.28
N ASP A 18 1.01 36.86 -2.25
CA ASP A 18 0.63 38.27 -2.32
C ASP A 18 1.83 39.15 -1.96
N SER A 19 2.57 39.60 -2.97
CA SER A 19 3.64 40.57 -2.77
C SER A 19 3.06 41.97 -2.56
N LYS A 20 3.00 42.39 -1.29
CA LYS A 20 2.85 43.78 -0.77
C LYS A 20 1.51 44.49 -1.03
N ARG A 21 0.72 44.72 0.04
CA ARG A 21 0.04 46.01 0.33
C ARG A 21 -0.56 46.10 1.75
N GLN A 22 -0.21 47.18 2.45
CA GLN A 22 -0.84 47.70 3.69
C GLN A 22 -2.30 48.18 3.45
N PRO A 23 -3.13 48.35 4.51
CA PRO A 23 -4.59 48.37 4.41
C PRO A 23 -5.18 49.78 4.24
N ARG A 24 -6.25 49.94 3.45
CA ARG A 24 -7.24 51.04 3.59
C ARG A 24 -8.63 50.66 3.05
N GLY A 25 -9.65 50.91 3.88
CA GLY A 25 -10.93 51.53 3.50
C GLY A 25 -12.08 50.65 2.97
N ARG A 26 -13.19 50.61 3.73
CA ARG A 26 -14.54 50.14 3.33
C ARG A 26 -15.16 51.10 2.29
N ASP A 27 -15.88 50.58 1.28
CA ASP A 27 -17.36 50.59 1.19
C ASP A 27 -17.91 50.34 -0.24
N ARG A 28 -19.00 49.54 -0.27
CA ARG A 28 -20.18 49.51 -1.15
C ARG A 28 -20.13 49.15 -2.66
N MET A 29 -21.06 48.24 -2.94
CA MET A 29 -22.08 48.15 -4.01
C MET A 29 -21.89 47.18 -5.19
N GLU A 30 -22.89 46.30 -5.26
CA GLU A 30 -23.35 45.46 -6.35
C GLU A 30 -23.58 46.24 -7.66
N GLN A 31 -23.31 45.61 -8.81
CA GLN A 31 -24.36 45.18 -9.77
C GLN A 31 -23.78 44.62 -11.08
N LYS A 32 -24.38 43.51 -11.51
CA LYS A 32 -24.69 43.05 -12.88
C LYS A 32 -23.64 43.22 -14.00
N ALA A 33 -23.24 42.08 -14.57
CA ALA A 33 -23.29 41.87 -16.03
C ALA A 33 -23.22 40.37 -16.38
N GLN A 34 -24.36 39.82 -16.79
CA GLN A 34 -24.40 38.67 -17.70
C GLN A 34 -23.76 39.10 -19.02
N GLN A 35 -22.66 38.47 -19.43
CA GLN A 35 -22.24 38.48 -20.84
C GLN A 35 -21.36 37.27 -21.14
N ARG A 36 -21.87 36.44 -22.08
CA ARG A 36 -21.20 35.47 -22.96
C ARG A 36 -19.72 35.17 -22.63
N THR A 37 -19.45 34.02 -22.01
CA THR A 37 -18.08 33.47 -22.00
C THR A 37 -17.82 32.74 -23.31
N ARG A 38 -17.07 33.39 -24.21
CA ARG A 38 -16.33 32.70 -25.28
C ARG A 38 -15.21 31.89 -24.61
N VAL A 39 -15.11 30.60 -24.95
CA VAL A 39 -13.98 29.74 -24.56
C VAL A 39 -12.70 30.32 -25.18
N PRO A 40 -11.63 30.59 -24.43
CA PRO A 40 -10.38 31.07 -25.00
C PRO A 40 -9.62 29.93 -25.70
N LYS A 41 -9.18 30.15 -26.94
CA LYS A 41 -8.16 29.32 -27.59
C LYS A 41 -6.78 29.73 -27.05
N VAL A 42 -6.07 28.80 -26.41
CA VAL A 42 -4.69 28.97 -25.97
C VAL A 42 -3.75 28.65 -27.13
N LYS A 43 -2.78 29.52 -27.43
CA LYS A 43 -1.64 29.20 -28.31
C LYS A 43 -0.47 28.83 -27.41
N VAL A 44 -0.07 27.57 -27.42
CA VAL A 44 1.14 27.08 -26.74
C VAL A 44 2.30 27.18 -27.73
N GLY A 45 3.40 27.80 -27.29
CA GLY A 45 4.62 27.95 -28.05
C GLY A 45 5.70 27.00 -27.56
N THR A 46 5.55 25.71 -27.86
CA THR A 46 6.58 24.66 -28.02
C THR A 46 5.84 23.38 -28.38
N GLN A 47 6.37 22.61 -29.34
CA GLN A 47 5.67 21.51 -29.99
C GLN A 47 5.33 20.39 -28.98
N GLY A 48 4.04 20.04 -28.86
CA GLY A 48 3.60 18.78 -28.24
C GLY A 48 2.65 18.83 -27.04
N LEU A 49 2.24 20.01 -26.55
CA LEU A 49 1.28 20.12 -25.43
C LEU A 49 -0.17 20.32 -25.91
N GLU A 50 -1.05 19.35 -25.63
CA GLU A 50 -2.51 19.55 -25.64
C GLU A 50 -3.02 19.70 -24.20
N VAL A 51 -3.78 20.78 -23.95
CA VAL A 51 -4.38 21.07 -22.64
C VAL A 51 -5.90 21.11 -22.77
N GLY A 52 -6.58 20.17 -22.12
CA GLY A 52 -8.03 20.12 -21.99
C GLY A 52 -8.54 20.87 -20.75
N LEU A 53 -9.70 21.52 -20.86
CA LEU A 53 -10.38 22.22 -19.77
C LEU A 53 -11.73 21.55 -19.50
N GLU A 54 -11.94 21.04 -18.29
CA GLU A 54 -13.25 20.56 -17.85
C GLU A 54 -13.82 21.47 -16.75
N LYS A 55 -15.08 21.88 -16.87
CA LYS A 55 -15.76 22.72 -15.87
C LYS A 55 -16.51 21.84 -14.89
N LYS A 56 -16.09 21.81 -13.62
CA LYS A 56 -16.95 21.41 -12.49
C LYS A 56 -17.28 22.62 -11.60
N HIS A 57 -18.46 22.57 -11.00
CA HIS A 57 -19.10 23.70 -10.32
C HIS A 57 -18.22 24.31 -9.22
N HIS A 58 -18.24 25.66 -9.15
CA HIS A 58 -17.53 26.54 -8.24
C HIS A 58 -15.99 26.44 -8.18
N ARG A 59 -15.34 27.24 -9.04
CA ARG A 59 -13.97 27.81 -8.92
C ARG A 59 -12.79 26.83 -8.77
N ILE A 60 -12.87 25.62 -9.30
CA ILE A 60 -11.70 24.76 -9.54
C ILE A 60 -11.57 24.55 -11.05
N PHE A 61 -10.39 24.83 -11.60
CA PHE A 61 -10.04 24.51 -12.99
C PHE A 61 -9.04 23.36 -12.94
N THR A 62 -9.43 22.19 -13.43
CA THR A 62 -8.52 21.05 -13.63
C THR A 62 -7.89 21.16 -15.00
N TYR A 63 -6.56 21.01 -15.06
CA TYR A 63 -5.81 21.01 -16.32
C TYR A 63 -5.18 19.64 -16.51
N HIS A 64 -5.36 19.05 -17.69
CA HIS A 64 -4.65 17.84 -18.09
C HIS A 64 -3.54 18.21 -19.08
N CYS A 65 -2.35 17.64 -18.89
CA CYS A 65 -1.22 17.81 -19.79
C CYS A 65 -0.74 16.43 -20.23
N VAL A 66 -0.74 16.17 -21.54
CA VAL A 66 -0.16 14.95 -22.12
C VAL A 66 1.27 15.27 -22.56
N VAL A 67 2.26 14.55 -22.04
CA VAL A 67 3.69 14.75 -22.37
C VAL A 67 4.23 13.49 -23.06
N SER A 68 4.97 13.66 -24.16
CA SER A 68 5.56 12.56 -24.93
C SER A 68 6.77 11.93 -24.21
N PRO A 69 7.10 10.65 -24.46
CA PRO A 69 7.95 9.81 -23.60
C PRO A 69 9.47 10.09 -23.69
N THR A 70 9.91 11.25 -24.16
CA THR A 70 11.32 11.52 -24.50
C THR A 70 12.07 12.45 -23.55
N HIS A 71 11.52 12.83 -22.39
CA HIS A 71 12.15 13.83 -21.51
C HIS A 71 12.57 13.24 -20.14
N GLU A 72 13.82 13.47 -19.76
CA GLU A 72 14.42 13.11 -18.47
C GLU A 72 13.99 14.07 -17.33
N ALA A 73 14.00 13.54 -16.10
CA ALA A 73 13.33 14.03 -14.90
C ALA A 73 13.91 15.30 -14.23
N SER A 74 14.34 16.33 -14.97
CA SER A 74 14.87 17.56 -14.35
C SER A 74 14.29 18.88 -14.88
N ASP A 75 13.40 18.85 -15.87
CA ASP A 75 12.89 20.08 -16.44
C ASP A 75 11.73 20.66 -15.63
N THR A 76 11.99 21.79 -14.98
CA THR A 76 10.95 22.67 -14.43
C THR A 76 10.10 23.20 -15.60
N ILE A 77 8.91 22.65 -15.81
CA ILE A 77 7.98 23.18 -16.82
C ILE A 77 7.38 24.48 -16.27
N CYS A 78 7.92 25.63 -16.71
CA CYS A 78 7.34 26.95 -16.44
C CYS A 78 6.15 27.23 -17.37
N ALA A 79 4.92 27.01 -16.89
CA ALA A 79 3.72 27.43 -17.62
C ALA A 79 3.41 28.92 -17.37
N PHE A 80 3.49 29.76 -18.40
CA PHE A 80 3.08 31.17 -18.33
C PHE A 80 1.57 31.32 -18.60
N PHE A 81 0.79 31.55 -17.54
CA PHE A 81 -0.63 31.86 -17.68
C PHE A 81 -0.85 33.35 -17.95
N ARG A 82 -1.61 33.67 -19.01
CA ARG A 82 -2.09 35.03 -19.27
C ARG A 82 -3.61 35.06 -19.09
N PRO A 83 -4.13 35.50 -17.93
CA PRO A 83 -5.57 35.72 -17.77
C PRO A 83 -5.98 36.89 -18.67
N VAL A 84 -6.95 36.67 -19.56
CA VAL A 84 -7.49 37.73 -20.42
C VAL A 84 -8.26 38.71 -19.53
N GLY A 85 -7.73 39.92 -19.34
CA GLY A 85 -8.44 41.04 -18.68
C GLY A 85 -7.67 41.81 -17.60
N MET A 86 -6.45 41.42 -17.21
CA MET A 86 -5.67 42.15 -16.18
C MET A 86 -4.48 42.91 -16.78
N LYS A 87 -4.34 44.20 -16.40
CA LYS A 87 -3.31 45.14 -16.90
C LYS A 87 -1.90 44.97 -16.28
N LYS A 88 -1.62 43.91 -15.52
CA LYS A 88 -0.28 43.67 -14.94
C LYS A 88 0.13 42.21 -15.06
N HIS A 89 1.37 42.00 -15.48
CA HIS A 89 2.04 40.69 -15.43
C HIS A 89 2.13 40.26 -13.96
N ARG A 90 1.60 39.08 -13.64
CA ARG A 90 1.82 38.39 -12.37
C ARG A 90 2.33 37.00 -12.70
N THR A 91 3.47 36.63 -12.14
CA THR A 91 4.06 35.30 -12.28
C THR A 91 3.36 34.37 -11.28
N LEU A 92 2.73 33.30 -11.77
CA LEU A 92 2.37 32.15 -10.93
C LEU A 92 3.49 31.13 -11.06
N SER A 93 4.07 30.69 -9.93
CA SER A 93 4.86 29.47 -9.90
C SER A 93 3.89 28.29 -9.84
N VAL A 94 3.96 27.41 -10.84
CA VAL A 94 3.25 26.13 -10.81
C VAL A 94 4.31 25.06 -10.60
N SER A 95 4.25 24.39 -9.45
CA SER A 95 5.04 23.18 -9.21
C SER A 95 4.28 22.01 -9.81
N LEU A 96 4.82 21.40 -10.85
CA LEU A 96 4.33 20.14 -11.41
C LEU A 96 5.06 19.00 -10.70
N TYR A 97 4.33 18.20 -9.93
CA TYR A 97 4.86 16.95 -9.38
C TYR A 97 4.55 15.83 -10.38
N SER A 98 5.59 15.14 -10.87
CA SER A 98 5.42 13.84 -11.53
C SER A 98 5.11 12.80 -10.46
N VAL A 99 3.87 12.32 -10.41
CA VAL A 99 3.51 11.18 -9.56
C VAL A 99 3.92 9.91 -10.31
N PHE A 100 5.09 9.35 -9.99
CA PHE A 100 5.50 8.04 -10.48
C PHE A 100 4.78 6.98 -9.64
N TYR A 101 3.92 6.18 -10.24
CA TYR A 101 3.27 5.05 -9.56
C TYR A 101 4.18 3.84 -9.57
N LEU A 102 4.29 3.16 -8.43
CA LEU A 102 4.93 1.85 -8.35
C LEU A 102 4.10 0.83 -9.14
N GLN A 103 4.69 0.22 -10.16
CA GLN A 103 4.08 -0.86 -10.92
C GLN A 103 4.58 -2.22 -10.42
N VAL A 104 3.64 -3.12 -10.18
CA VAL A 104 3.89 -4.46 -9.63
C VAL A 104 3.05 -5.52 -10.33
N SER A 105 3.47 -6.77 -10.24
CA SER A 105 2.63 -7.91 -10.57
C SER A 105 1.37 -7.91 -9.71
N LYS A 106 0.22 -8.28 -10.29
CA LYS A 106 -1.09 -8.31 -9.58
C LYS A 106 -1.09 -9.26 -8.38
N LEU A 107 -0.19 -10.25 -8.40
CA LEU A 107 0.12 -11.11 -7.26
C LEU A 107 1.57 -10.86 -6.83
N GLY A 108 1.78 -10.56 -5.56
CA GLY A 108 3.12 -10.49 -4.97
C GLY A 108 3.46 -11.75 -4.17
N PHE A 109 4.71 -11.86 -3.72
CA PHE A 109 5.21 -13.04 -3.00
C PHE A 109 5.70 -12.64 -1.60
N GLY A 110 5.06 -13.17 -0.57
CA GLY A 110 5.47 -12.97 0.82
C GLY A 110 6.62 -13.90 1.21
N CYS A 111 7.80 -13.35 1.50
CA CYS A 111 9.01 -14.14 1.72
C CYS A 111 9.19 -14.64 3.16
N SER A 112 8.38 -14.18 4.12
CA SER A 112 8.51 -14.51 5.54
C SER A 112 8.62 -16.03 5.80
N GLY A 113 7.78 -16.84 5.16
CA GLY A 113 7.78 -18.30 5.31
C GLY A 113 9.07 -19.00 4.86
N LEU A 114 9.95 -18.34 4.09
CA LEU A 114 11.23 -18.91 3.68
C LEU A 114 12.24 -18.97 4.85
N SER A 115 12.15 -18.05 5.82
CA SER A 115 13.09 -17.94 6.94
C SER A 115 12.49 -18.36 8.30
N GLY A 116 11.39 -19.10 8.28
CA GLY A 116 10.69 -19.54 9.49
C GLY A 116 9.71 -18.48 10.04
N ILE A 117 9.03 -18.81 11.15
CA ILE A 117 7.90 -18.12 11.83
C ILE A 117 6.58 -18.90 11.70
N PHE A 118 6.19 -19.27 10.48
CA PHE A 118 4.95 -20.01 10.23
C PHE A 118 5.17 -21.52 10.04
N ASN A 119 6.36 -21.89 9.58
CA ASN A 119 6.80 -23.23 9.20
C ASN A 119 8.30 -23.37 9.46
N ASP A 120 8.85 -24.57 9.23
CA ASP A 120 10.29 -24.79 9.30
C ASP A 120 11.01 -23.93 8.24
N PRO A 121 12.12 -23.27 8.58
CA PRO A 121 12.88 -22.49 7.62
C PRO A 121 13.43 -23.39 6.50
N LEU A 122 13.54 -22.83 5.29
CA LEU A 122 14.22 -23.50 4.19
C LEU A 122 15.72 -23.27 4.27
N SER A 123 16.51 -24.13 3.59
CA SER A 123 17.90 -23.78 3.30
C SER A 123 17.95 -22.55 2.39
N TYR A 124 19.11 -21.87 2.37
CA TYR A 124 19.33 -20.73 1.50
C TYR A 124 19.03 -21.06 0.03
N GLU A 125 19.56 -22.19 -0.45
CA GLU A 125 19.41 -22.64 -1.84
C GLU A 125 17.95 -22.96 -2.18
N GLN A 126 17.23 -23.59 -1.26
CA GLN A 126 15.81 -23.89 -1.43
C GLN A 126 14.95 -22.62 -1.46
N GLY A 127 15.22 -21.68 -0.56
CA GLY A 127 14.56 -20.37 -0.53
C GLY A 127 14.80 -19.58 -1.82
N ALA A 128 16.07 -19.45 -2.22
CA ALA A 128 16.47 -18.77 -3.45
C ALA A 128 15.83 -19.41 -4.69
N ALA A 129 15.76 -20.74 -4.77
CA ALA A 129 15.12 -21.44 -5.89
C ALA A 129 13.63 -21.08 -6.03
N ILE A 130 12.90 -20.92 -4.92
CA ILE A 130 11.48 -20.51 -4.95
C ILE A 130 11.33 -19.06 -5.41
N VAL A 131 12.19 -18.16 -4.92
CA VAL A 131 12.16 -16.75 -5.33
C VAL A 131 12.44 -16.60 -6.82
N ILE A 132 13.46 -17.31 -7.33
CA ILE A 132 13.81 -17.34 -8.75
C ILE A 132 12.66 -17.91 -9.60
N ASP A 133 12.03 -18.99 -9.14
CA ASP A 133 10.89 -19.60 -9.83
C ASP A 133 9.67 -18.67 -9.87
N ALA A 134 9.37 -17.98 -8.78
CA ALA A 134 8.32 -16.95 -8.73
C ALA A 134 8.61 -15.80 -9.71
N PHE A 135 9.85 -15.34 -9.79
CA PHE A 135 10.27 -14.30 -10.74
C PHE A 135 10.11 -14.77 -12.19
N HIS A 136 10.58 -15.97 -12.53
CA HIS A 136 10.44 -16.54 -13.88
C HIS A 136 8.97 -16.74 -14.29
N LYS A 137 8.06 -16.87 -13.32
CA LYS A 137 6.61 -16.95 -13.55
C LYS A 137 5.92 -15.58 -13.60
N GLY A 138 6.68 -14.49 -13.58
CA GLY A 138 6.19 -13.12 -13.79
C GLY A 138 5.84 -12.36 -12.52
N MET A 139 6.19 -12.87 -11.34
CA MET A 139 6.04 -12.10 -10.10
C MET A 139 7.20 -11.09 -9.98
N THR A 140 6.86 -9.82 -9.80
CA THR A 140 7.84 -8.72 -9.68
C THR A 140 7.79 -8.03 -8.33
N PHE A 141 6.82 -8.38 -7.48
CA PHE A 141 6.69 -7.82 -6.14
C PHE A 141 6.97 -8.87 -5.08
N PHE A 142 8.13 -8.76 -4.43
CA PHE A 142 8.55 -9.61 -3.33
C PHE A 142 8.55 -8.79 -2.05
N ASP A 143 8.00 -9.36 -0.98
CA ASP A 143 7.81 -8.69 0.30
C ASP A 143 8.63 -9.38 1.40
N THR A 144 9.53 -8.63 2.04
CA THR A 144 10.38 -9.11 3.14
C THR A 144 10.43 -8.12 4.31
N SER A 145 11.27 -8.36 5.31
CA SER A 145 11.58 -7.44 6.42
C SER A 145 12.91 -7.81 7.07
N ASP A 146 13.57 -6.81 7.66
CA ASP A 146 14.73 -7.00 8.55
C ASP A 146 14.45 -7.97 9.74
N ALA A 147 13.20 -8.11 10.16
CA ALA A 147 12.78 -9.02 11.22
C ALA A 147 12.73 -10.50 10.77
N TYR A 148 12.62 -10.79 9.46
CA TYR A 148 12.43 -12.16 8.98
C TYR A 148 13.74 -12.94 9.00
N GLY A 149 13.80 -13.97 9.85
CA GLY A 149 15.03 -14.71 10.12
C GLY A 149 16.17 -13.83 10.63
N ASN A 150 15.84 -12.74 11.38
CA ASN A 150 16.82 -11.77 11.87
C ASN A 150 17.72 -11.21 10.75
N GLY A 151 17.09 -10.75 9.66
CA GLY A 151 17.74 -10.23 8.46
C GLY A 151 18.19 -11.30 7.47
N HIS A 152 18.13 -12.60 7.80
CA HIS A 152 18.53 -13.65 6.88
C HIS A 152 17.70 -13.64 5.59
N ASN A 153 16.40 -13.36 5.69
CA ASN A 153 15.48 -13.38 4.55
C ASN A 153 15.84 -12.34 3.47
N GLU A 154 16.40 -11.20 3.87
CA GLU A 154 16.84 -10.16 2.93
C GLU A 154 18.03 -10.62 2.08
N ASN A 155 18.87 -11.56 2.55
CA ASN A 155 19.96 -12.09 1.72
C ASN A 155 19.49 -13.04 0.61
N LEU A 156 18.21 -13.43 0.61
CA LEU A 156 17.63 -14.37 -0.37
C LEU A 156 17.08 -13.69 -1.62
N ILE A 157 16.93 -12.36 -1.62
CA ILE A 157 16.11 -11.63 -2.61
C ILE A 157 16.83 -10.36 -3.07
N GLY A 158 16.62 -9.93 -4.32
CA GLY A 158 17.11 -8.64 -4.85
C GLY A 158 15.96 -7.70 -5.27
N GLN A 159 16.13 -6.39 -5.01
CA GLN A 159 15.24 -5.24 -5.32
C GLN A 159 13.73 -5.43 -5.04
N ILE A 160 13.24 -4.92 -3.88
CA ILE A 160 11.96 -5.35 -3.28
C ILE A 160 11.29 -4.35 -2.34
N ALA A 161 10.14 -4.77 -1.78
CA ALA A 161 9.56 -4.24 -0.56
C ALA A 161 10.24 -4.79 0.70
N SER A 162 10.83 -3.93 1.55
CA SER A 162 11.35 -4.30 2.87
C SER A 162 10.82 -3.39 3.97
N LYS A 163 11.01 -3.80 5.23
CA LYS A 163 10.42 -3.14 6.41
C LYS A 163 11.41 -3.05 7.55
N PHE A 164 11.17 -2.10 8.45
CA PHE A 164 11.90 -1.91 9.71
C PHE A 164 10.98 -1.71 10.91
N GLY A 165 11.56 -1.62 12.09
CA GLY A 165 10.89 -1.06 13.27
C GLY A 165 10.54 -2.09 14.34
N ILE A 166 10.57 -3.39 14.04
CA ILE A 166 10.56 -4.42 15.08
C ILE A 166 11.96 -4.50 15.68
N ALA A 167 12.15 -3.98 16.88
CA ALA A 167 13.45 -3.87 17.54
C ALA A 167 13.76 -5.05 18.47
N GLY A 168 12.77 -5.88 18.78
CA GLY A 168 12.95 -7.07 19.59
C GLY A 168 11.65 -7.54 20.24
N PHE A 169 11.80 -8.36 21.27
CA PHE A 169 10.71 -8.93 22.04
C PHE A 169 11.04 -8.86 23.53
N GLN A 170 10.08 -8.40 24.32
CA GLN A 170 10.20 -8.28 25.76
C GLN A 170 8.84 -8.53 26.42
N ASP A 171 8.81 -9.36 27.47
CA ASP A 171 7.62 -9.62 28.31
C ASP A 171 6.35 -9.97 27.53
N GLY A 172 6.46 -10.86 26.53
CA GLY A 172 5.30 -11.27 25.74
C GLY A 172 4.91 -10.31 24.62
N ARG A 173 5.67 -9.22 24.40
CA ARG A 173 5.32 -8.14 23.47
C ARG A 173 6.47 -7.81 22.52
N LEU A 174 6.10 -7.35 21.33
CA LEU A 174 7.08 -6.75 20.41
C LEU A 174 7.52 -5.37 20.91
N LEU A 175 8.83 -5.12 20.87
CA LEU A 175 9.39 -3.79 21.00
C LEU A 175 9.41 -3.13 19.62
N ILE A 176 8.70 -2.02 19.49
CA ILE A 176 8.62 -1.25 18.23
C ILE A 176 9.45 0.03 18.39
N ASN A 177 10.26 0.36 17.39
CA ASN A 177 11.09 1.55 17.37
C ASN A 177 10.91 2.30 16.03
N GLY A 178 10.23 3.45 16.12
CA GLY A 178 9.96 4.35 15.01
C GLY A 178 10.86 5.57 14.98
N LEU A 179 11.91 5.63 15.81
CA LEU A 179 12.81 6.78 15.87
C LEU A 179 13.54 7.00 14.53
N PRO A 180 13.73 8.26 14.09
CA PRO A 180 14.46 8.58 12.85
C PRO A 180 15.80 7.85 12.70
N GLU A 181 16.64 7.91 13.73
CA GLU A 181 17.96 7.28 13.72
C GLU A 181 17.90 5.75 13.58
N TYR A 182 16.85 5.12 14.11
CA TYR A 182 16.62 3.69 13.97
C TYR A 182 16.14 3.35 12.55
N ALA A 183 15.20 4.13 12.01
CA ALA A 183 14.71 3.97 10.64
C ALA A 183 15.86 4.03 9.62
N ARG A 184 16.76 5.01 9.76
CA ARG A 184 17.97 5.10 8.93
C ARG A 184 18.89 3.91 9.12
N LYS A 185 19.24 3.57 10.36
CA LYS A 185 20.12 2.44 10.66
C LYS A 185 19.60 1.13 10.03
N CYS A 186 18.30 0.87 10.14
CA CYS A 186 17.68 -0.29 9.51
C CYS A 186 17.77 -0.22 7.99
N CYS A 187 17.50 0.95 7.38
CA CYS A 187 17.55 1.10 5.93
C CYS A 187 18.93 0.79 5.36
N GLU A 188 20.01 1.36 5.95
CA GLU A 188 21.39 1.05 5.53
C GLU A 188 21.71 -0.44 5.69
N GLY A 189 21.25 -1.05 6.80
CA GLY A 189 21.44 -2.48 7.04
C GLY A 189 20.71 -3.36 6.02
N SER A 190 19.48 -2.99 5.65
CA SER A 190 18.69 -3.68 4.62
C SER A 190 19.33 -3.56 3.24
N LEU A 191 19.80 -2.36 2.84
CA LEU A 191 20.54 -2.17 1.59
C LEU A 191 21.76 -3.09 1.50
N GLN A 192 22.53 -3.19 2.60
CA GLN A 192 23.69 -4.06 2.67
C GLN A 192 23.32 -5.55 2.53
N ARG A 193 22.29 -6.02 3.25
CA ARG A 193 21.86 -7.43 3.22
C ARG A 193 21.25 -7.83 1.87
N LEU A 194 20.48 -6.93 1.27
CA LEU A 194 19.90 -7.10 -0.06
C LEU A 194 20.94 -7.01 -1.18
N GLY A 195 22.09 -6.38 -0.93
CA GLY A 195 23.12 -6.15 -1.94
C GLY A 195 22.65 -5.20 -3.04
N VAL A 196 21.88 -4.17 -2.69
CA VAL A 196 21.30 -3.20 -3.63
C VAL A 196 21.60 -1.76 -3.20
N ASP A 197 21.61 -0.85 -4.18
CA ASP A 197 21.81 0.58 -3.92
C ASP A 197 20.53 1.31 -3.49
N TYR A 198 19.35 0.73 -3.80
CA TYR A 198 18.05 1.27 -3.41
C TYR A 198 17.03 0.17 -3.10
N ILE A 199 16.02 0.50 -2.29
CA ILE A 199 14.81 -0.32 -2.02
C ILE A 199 13.61 0.34 -2.71
N ASP A 200 12.80 -0.42 -3.46
CA ASP A 200 11.66 0.18 -4.16
C ASP A 200 10.60 0.68 -3.17
N LEU A 201 10.17 -0.13 -2.21
CA LEU A 201 9.13 0.24 -1.25
C LEU A 201 9.55 -0.10 0.18
N TYR A 202 9.51 0.88 1.07
CA TYR A 202 10.00 0.72 2.44
C TYR A 202 8.94 1.11 3.47
N PHE A 203 8.80 0.31 4.53
CA PHE A 203 7.73 0.44 5.52
C PHE A 203 8.25 0.46 6.96
N PRO A 204 7.67 1.27 7.86
CA PRO A 204 7.58 0.82 9.25
C PRO A 204 6.69 -0.43 9.29
N HIS A 205 7.25 -1.54 9.74
CA HIS A 205 6.60 -2.85 9.84
C HIS A 205 5.47 -2.84 10.88
N ARG A 206 5.64 -2.05 11.93
CA ARG A 206 4.62 -1.72 12.93
C ARG A 206 4.79 -0.26 13.30
N VAL A 207 3.70 0.39 13.69
CA VAL A 207 3.73 1.78 14.15
C VAL A 207 4.21 1.84 15.59
N ASP A 208 5.22 2.67 15.85
CA ASP A 208 5.66 2.99 17.21
C ASP A 208 4.69 4.01 17.81
N THR A 209 3.90 3.58 18.80
CA THR A 209 2.89 4.41 19.45
C THR A 209 3.46 5.43 20.43
N THR A 210 4.79 5.47 20.61
CA THR A 210 5.48 6.43 21.48
C THR A 210 6.13 7.58 20.71
N VAL A 211 6.22 7.48 19.38
CA VAL A 211 6.86 8.46 18.50
C VAL A 211 5.81 9.08 17.58
N PRO A 212 5.72 10.42 17.44
CA PRO A 212 4.87 11.04 16.44
C PRO A 212 5.23 10.53 15.05
N ILE A 213 4.24 10.05 14.28
CA ILE A 213 4.48 9.46 12.96
C ILE A 213 5.22 10.42 12.01
N GLU A 214 5.02 11.73 12.18
CA GLU A 214 5.69 12.76 11.41
C GLU A 214 7.22 12.68 11.56
N HIS A 215 7.75 12.33 12.73
CA HIS A 215 9.20 12.21 12.93
C HIS A 215 9.76 11.07 12.08
N THR A 216 9.12 9.90 12.12
CA THR A 216 9.50 8.75 11.29
C THR A 216 9.42 9.10 9.80
N MET A 217 8.32 9.74 9.38
CA MET A 217 8.07 10.07 7.98
C MET A 217 9.03 11.12 7.42
N HIS A 218 9.47 12.10 8.21
CA HIS A 218 10.50 13.05 7.77
C HIS A 218 11.82 12.35 7.47
N GLU A 219 12.19 11.32 8.22
CA GLU A 219 13.41 10.57 7.95
C GLU A 219 13.26 9.67 6.71
N LEU A 220 12.12 9.02 6.54
CA LEU A 220 11.82 8.26 5.32
C LEU A 220 11.80 9.16 4.09
N LYS A 221 11.29 10.39 4.20
CA LYS A 221 11.36 11.40 3.13
C LYS A 221 12.80 11.73 2.74
N LYS A 222 13.71 11.91 3.71
CA LYS A 222 15.14 12.11 3.39
C LYS A 222 15.74 10.90 2.68
N LEU A 223 15.38 9.68 3.09
CA LEU A 223 15.83 8.46 2.41
C LEU A 223 15.34 8.40 0.95
N VAL A 224 14.14 8.93 0.67
CA VAL A 224 13.64 9.11 -0.71
C VAL A 224 14.49 10.14 -1.46
N GLU A 225 14.73 11.30 -0.87
CA GLU A 225 15.52 12.38 -1.48
C GLU A 225 16.97 11.97 -1.76
N GLU A 226 17.55 11.09 -0.93
CA GLU A 226 18.87 10.49 -1.12
C GLU A 226 18.88 9.34 -2.14
N GLY A 227 17.72 8.92 -2.64
CA GLY A 227 17.59 7.80 -3.59
C GLY A 227 17.79 6.41 -2.96
N LYS A 228 17.83 6.30 -1.63
CA LYS A 228 18.01 5.03 -0.91
C LYS A 228 16.74 4.19 -0.89
N ILE A 229 15.59 4.85 -0.90
CA ILE A 229 14.29 4.22 -1.10
C ILE A 229 13.52 4.99 -2.18
N LYS A 230 12.64 4.34 -2.95
CA LYS A 230 11.81 5.06 -3.95
C LYS A 230 10.43 5.45 -3.42
N TYR A 231 9.82 4.54 -2.66
CA TYR A 231 8.45 4.67 -2.19
C TYR A 231 8.34 4.36 -0.69
N ILE A 232 7.37 4.99 -0.04
CA ILE A 232 7.04 4.75 1.37
C ILE A 232 5.71 4.04 1.47
N GLY A 233 5.66 2.98 2.27
CA GLY A 233 4.41 2.35 2.69
C GLY A 233 4.24 2.38 4.20
N LEU A 234 3.07 1.96 4.69
CA LEU A 234 2.81 1.72 6.11
C LEU A 234 2.27 0.30 6.32
N CYS A 235 2.56 -0.33 7.45
CA CYS A 235 2.02 -1.63 7.81
C CYS A 235 1.29 -1.55 9.17
N GLU A 236 0.08 -2.10 9.24
CA GLU A 236 -0.74 -2.13 10.47
C GLU A 236 -0.90 -0.73 11.12
N ALA A 237 -1.16 0.29 10.31
CA ALA A 237 -1.33 1.68 10.75
C ALA A 237 -2.80 2.08 10.89
N SER A 238 -3.13 2.88 11.90
CA SER A 238 -4.48 3.40 12.09
C SER A 238 -4.88 4.44 11.05
N PRO A 239 -6.18 4.76 10.90
CA PRO A 239 -6.64 5.84 10.02
C PRO A 239 -5.99 7.20 10.28
N ASP A 240 -5.83 7.58 11.56
CA ASP A 240 -5.18 8.84 11.97
C ASP A 240 -3.71 8.87 11.54
N THR A 241 -2.99 7.79 11.84
CA THR A 241 -1.58 7.64 11.49
C THR A 241 -1.37 7.68 9.97
N ILE A 242 -2.23 7.00 9.19
CA ILE A 242 -2.17 7.04 7.72
C ILE A 242 -2.35 8.48 7.21
N ARG A 243 -3.37 9.21 7.68
CA ARG A 243 -3.64 10.59 7.25
C ARG A 243 -2.47 11.52 7.55
N ARG A 244 -1.93 11.44 8.77
CA ARG A 244 -0.82 12.29 9.23
C ARG A 244 0.49 11.96 8.53
N ALA A 245 0.79 10.69 8.33
CA ALA A 245 1.96 10.27 7.56
C ALA A 245 1.88 10.78 6.12
N HIS A 246 0.72 10.64 5.49
CA HIS A 246 0.47 11.07 4.12
C HIS A 246 0.67 12.58 3.93
N ALA A 247 0.34 13.38 4.94
CA ALA A 247 0.55 14.83 4.91
C ALA A 247 2.04 15.22 4.89
N VAL A 248 2.95 14.37 5.40
CA VAL A 248 4.40 14.62 5.39
C VAL A 248 5.04 14.18 4.07
N HIS A 249 4.69 12.98 3.58
CA HIS A 249 5.14 12.47 2.29
C HIS A 249 4.11 11.46 1.74
N PRO A 250 3.86 11.42 0.41
CA PRO A 250 2.90 10.49 -0.17
C PRO A 250 3.16 9.02 0.19
N ILE A 251 2.19 8.40 0.85
CA ILE A 251 2.15 6.96 1.08
C ILE A 251 1.71 6.24 -0.19
N SER A 252 2.51 5.30 -0.66
CA SER A 252 2.26 4.53 -1.88
C SER A 252 1.43 3.27 -1.64
N ALA A 253 1.59 2.63 -0.48
CA ALA A 253 0.81 1.45 -0.11
C ALA A 253 0.60 1.31 1.41
N VAL A 254 -0.52 0.70 1.81
CA VAL A 254 -0.76 0.24 3.17
C VAL A 254 -0.85 -1.29 3.15
N GLN A 255 -0.06 -1.95 3.98
CA GLN A 255 -0.08 -3.39 4.17
C GLN A 255 -0.93 -3.76 5.40
N MET A 256 -1.90 -4.66 5.20
CA MET A 256 -2.88 -5.07 6.22
C MET A 256 -3.21 -6.57 6.11
N GLU A 257 -3.65 -7.20 7.21
CA GLU A 257 -4.28 -8.51 7.11
C GLU A 257 -5.62 -8.36 6.41
N TRP A 258 -5.80 -9.04 5.28
CA TRP A 258 -7.08 -9.06 4.58
C TRP A 258 -7.28 -10.37 3.85
N SER A 259 -8.38 -11.03 4.18
CA SER A 259 -8.79 -12.30 3.57
C SER A 259 -10.29 -12.47 3.71
N LEU A 260 -10.84 -13.52 3.10
CA LEU A 260 -12.22 -13.92 3.33
C LEU A 260 -12.51 -14.18 4.84
N TRP A 261 -11.47 -14.43 5.65
CA TRP A 261 -11.54 -14.70 7.09
C TRP A 261 -11.31 -13.45 7.96
N THR A 262 -10.76 -12.37 7.41
CA THR A 262 -10.39 -11.17 8.18
C THR A 262 -10.72 -9.95 7.35
N ARG A 263 -11.78 -9.22 7.73
CA ARG A 263 -12.40 -8.16 6.91
C ARG A 263 -12.66 -6.85 7.68
N ASP A 264 -12.13 -6.73 8.90
CA ASP A 264 -12.37 -5.57 9.78
C ASP A 264 -11.74 -4.26 9.26
N ILE A 265 -10.94 -4.31 8.20
CA ILE A 265 -10.36 -3.14 7.54
C ILE A 265 -11.29 -2.50 6.49
N GLU A 266 -12.37 -3.19 6.09
CA GLU A 266 -13.26 -2.78 4.99
C GLU A 266 -14.08 -1.53 5.29
N ASP A 267 -14.36 -1.26 6.57
CA ASP A 267 -15.18 -0.12 6.99
C ASP A 267 -14.42 1.21 7.02
N GLU A 268 -13.12 1.18 7.34
CA GLU A 268 -12.33 2.39 7.60
C GLU A 268 -11.07 2.50 6.74
N ILE A 269 -10.22 1.47 6.73
CA ILE A 269 -8.91 1.53 6.07
C ILE A 269 -9.05 1.48 4.55
N ILE A 270 -9.88 0.58 4.00
CA ILE A 270 -10.06 0.47 2.55
C ILE A 270 -10.65 1.76 1.95
N PRO A 271 -11.75 2.34 2.49
CA PRO A 271 -12.25 3.62 2.02
C PRO A 271 -11.24 4.75 2.16
N LEU A 272 -10.46 4.76 3.26
CA LEU A 272 -9.42 5.75 3.47
C LEU A 272 -8.31 5.69 2.41
N CYS A 273 -7.79 4.50 2.12
CA CYS A 273 -6.73 4.30 1.14
C CYS A 273 -7.17 4.76 -0.25
N ARG A 274 -8.41 4.43 -0.63
CA ARG A 274 -9.02 4.88 -1.90
C ARG A 274 -9.24 6.40 -1.96
N PHE A 275 -9.56 7.01 -0.82
CA PHE A 275 -9.82 8.45 -0.73
C PHE A 275 -8.53 9.31 -0.78
N LEU A 276 -7.48 8.95 -0.04
CA LEU A 276 -6.38 9.86 0.33
C LEU A 276 -5.42 10.32 -0.78
N LEU A 277 -5.66 10.04 -2.07
CA LEU A 277 -4.78 10.53 -3.15
C LEU A 277 -5.48 10.74 -4.50
N GLU A 278 -6.82 10.76 -4.51
CA GLU A 278 -7.68 10.86 -5.70
C GLU A 278 -7.47 9.81 -6.83
N LEU A 279 -6.50 8.90 -6.74
CA LEU A 279 -6.46 7.64 -7.52
C LEU A 279 -6.08 6.38 -6.71
N GLY A 280 -6.01 6.47 -5.38
CA GLY A 280 -5.90 5.35 -4.45
C GLY A 280 -4.47 5.02 -3.99
N ILE A 281 -4.29 4.92 -2.66
CA ILE A 281 -3.15 4.25 -2.04
C ILE A 281 -3.33 2.74 -2.25
N GLY A 282 -2.30 2.04 -2.71
CA GLY A 282 -2.36 0.59 -2.91
C GLY A 282 -2.57 -0.16 -1.60
N VAL A 283 -3.30 -1.27 -1.64
CA VAL A 283 -3.52 -2.15 -0.48
C VAL A 283 -2.77 -3.46 -0.68
N ILE A 284 -1.82 -3.74 0.20
CA ILE A 284 -1.10 -5.01 0.20
C ILE A 284 -1.74 -5.94 1.23
N ALA A 285 -2.35 -7.03 0.75
CA ALA A 285 -3.03 -7.97 1.62
C ALA A 285 -2.08 -9.09 2.07
N TYR A 286 -1.68 -9.07 3.35
CA TYR A 286 -0.94 -10.19 3.95
C TYR A 286 -1.88 -11.24 4.53
N SER A 287 -1.38 -12.47 4.68
CA SER A 287 -2.16 -13.65 5.07
C SER A 287 -3.49 -13.82 4.29
N PRO A 288 -3.50 -13.65 2.95
CA PRO A 288 -4.74 -13.71 2.16
C PRO A 288 -5.40 -15.10 2.20
N LEU A 289 -4.64 -16.14 2.57
CA LEU A 289 -5.11 -17.51 2.77
C LEU A 289 -5.50 -17.81 4.23
N GLY A 290 -5.71 -16.79 5.06
CA GLY A 290 -6.16 -16.94 6.44
C GLY A 290 -5.17 -17.75 7.28
N HIS A 291 -3.88 -17.39 7.23
CA HIS A 291 -2.83 -18.15 7.92
C HIS A 291 -2.87 -19.66 7.62
N GLY A 292 -3.14 -20.02 6.35
CA GLY A 292 -3.19 -21.41 5.88
C GLY A 292 -4.55 -22.11 5.99
N PHE A 293 -5.55 -21.48 6.62
CA PHE A 293 -6.90 -22.04 6.76
C PHE A 293 -7.52 -22.43 5.41
N PHE A 294 -7.46 -21.54 4.42
CA PHE A 294 -7.99 -21.83 3.08
C PHE A 294 -7.14 -22.83 2.30
N ALA A 295 -5.92 -23.15 2.76
CA ALA A 295 -5.07 -24.20 2.20
C ALA A 295 -5.28 -25.56 2.90
N GLY A 296 -6.39 -25.73 3.63
CA GLY A 296 -6.76 -26.99 4.28
C GLY A 296 -6.23 -27.17 5.71
N ARG A 297 -5.66 -26.13 6.32
CA ARG A 297 -5.29 -26.15 7.74
C ARG A 297 -6.54 -26.07 8.59
N ALA A 298 -6.85 -27.16 9.29
CA ALA A 298 -8.03 -27.27 10.16
C ALA A 298 -7.74 -26.98 11.65
N GLY A 299 -6.47 -26.87 12.03
CA GLY A 299 -6.02 -26.73 13.42
C GLY A 299 -4.51 -26.54 13.48
N THR A 300 -3.91 -26.90 14.61
CA THR A 300 -2.49 -26.73 14.89
C THR A 300 -1.67 -28.01 14.68
N GLU A 301 -2.30 -29.10 14.24
CA GLU A 301 -1.66 -30.39 14.05
C GLU A 301 -0.58 -30.33 12.95
N GLY A 302 0.60 -30.88 13.25
CA GLY A 302 1.73 -30.92 12.32
C GLY A 302 2.44 -29.58 12.11
N LEU A 303 2.10 -28.54 12.88
CA LEU A 303 2.89 -27.31 12.92
C LEU A 303 4.21 -27.57 13.67
N PRO A 304 5.31 -26.94 13.24
CA PRO A 304 6.56 -26.95 14.01
C PRO A 304 6.38 -26.33 15.39
N GLU A 305 7.22 -26.77 16.33
CA GLU A 305 7.33 -26.15 17.65
C GLU A 305 7.66 -24.66 17.51
N GLY A 306 6.96 -23.80 18.24
CA GLY A 306 7.13 -22.35 18.15
C GLY A 306 6.48 -21.68 16.94
N SER A 307 5.73 -22.40 16.10
CA SER A 307 4.95 -21.78 15.01
C SER A 307 3.96 -20.77 15.58
N ILE A 308 3.99 -19.54 15.05
CA ILE A 308 3.09 -18.47 15.50
C ILE A 308 1.62 -18.78 15.19
N VAL A 309 1.34 -19.63 14.20
CA VAL A 309 -0.03 -20.06 13.87
C VAL A 309 -0.66 -20.81 15.04
N ALA A 310 0.13 -21.52 15.85
CA ALA A 310 -0.39 -22.20 17.04
C ALA A 310 -0.93 -21.24 18.11
N LEU A 311 -0.48 -19.98 18.10
CA LEU A 311 -0.94 -18.93 19.00
C LEU A 311 -2.22 -18.25 18.50
N ASN A 312 -2.65 -18.52 17.27
CA ASN A 312 -3.83 -17.88 16.70
C ASN A 312 -5.12 -18.51 17.28
N PRO A 313 -5.97 -17.73 17.99
CA PRO A 313 -7.16 -18.25 18.66
C PRO A 313 -8.14 -18.97 17.74
N ARG A 314 -8.12 -18.67 16.43
CA ARG A 314 -9.02 -19.26 15.43
C ARG A 314 -8.72 -20.72 15.11
N PHE A 315 -7.51 -21.20 15.42
CA PHE A 315 -7.09 -22.59 15.24
C PHE A 315 -7.16 -23.43 16.52
N ASN A 316 -7.69 -22.87 17.63
CA ASN A 316 -7.66 -23.50 18.94
C ASN A 316 -9.05 -23.92 19.44
N GLY A 317 -9.15 -25.10 20.05
CA GLY A 317 -10.35 -25.58 20.77
C GLY A 317 -11.64 -25.49 19.95
N GLU A 318 -12.70 -24.97 20.58
CA GLU A 318 -14.03 -24.84 19.96
C GLU A 318 -14.03 -23.90 18.74
N ASN A 319 -13.12 -22.92 18.69
CA ASN A 319 -12.99 -22.03 17.53
C ASN A 319 -12.56 -22.80 16.28
N ALA A 320 -11.61 -23.73 16.41
CA ALA A 320 -11.15 -24.56 15.31
C ALA A 320 -12.31 -25.39 14.71
N GLU A 321 -13.10 -26.03 15.57
CA GLU A 321 -14.25 -26.84 15.16
C GLU A 321 -15.36 -25.99 14.50
N LYS A 322 -15.61 -24.78 15.03
CA LYS A 322 -16.54 -23.82 14.42
C LYS A 322 -16.04 -23.41 13.03
N ASN A 323 -14.78 -23.01 12.93
CA ASN A 323 -14.18 -22.55 11.68
C ASN A 323 -14.08 -23.67 10.63
N LYS A 324 -13.83 -24.92 11.04
CA LYS A 324 -13.86 -26.09 10.13
C LYS A 324 -15.20 -26.24 9.40
N LYS A 325 -16.32 -25.97 10.07
CA LYS A 325 -17.66 -25.99 9.44
C LYS A 325 -17.80 -24.89 8.40
N LEU A 326 -17.21 -23.72 8.65
CA LEU A 326 -17.16 -22.61 7.68
C LEU A 326 -16.28 -22.96 6.47
N PHE A 327 -15.13 -23.59 6.68
CA PHE A 327 -14.27 -24.07 5.60
C PHE A 327 -15.02 -24.99 4.64
N MET A 328 -15.87 -25.89 5.15
CA MET A 328 -16.67 -26.79 4.30
C MET A 328 -17.66 -26.03 3.39
N ARG A 329 -18.15 -24.85 3.79
CA ARG A 329 -18.99 -24.00 2.93
C ARG A 329 -18.16 -23.44 1.77
N VAL A 330 -16.98 -22.92 2.05
CA VAL A 330 -16.03 -22.41 1.04
C VAL A 330 -15.57 -23.54 0.10
N ASN A 331 -15.33 -24.74 0.62
CA ASN A 331 -14.94 -25.88 -0.21
C ASN A 331 -16.01 -26.25 -1.25
N LYS A 332 -17.29 -26.24 -0.87
CA LYS A 332 -18.39 -26.46 -1.81
C LYS A 332 -18.48 -25.37 -2.89
N LEU A 333 -18.22 -24.11 -2.53
CA LEU A 333 -18.16 -23.04 -3.51
C LEU A 333 -16.94 -23.17 -4.44
N ALA A 334 -15.79 -23.59 -3.93
CA ALA A 334 -14.62 -23.84 -4.76
C ALA A 334 -14.90 -24.93 -5.81
N GLU A 335 -15.57 -26.02 -5.42
CA GLU A 335 -16.07 -27.05 -6.34
C GLU A 335 -17.03 -26.47 -7.40
N LYS A 336 -18.00 -25.65 -6.99
CA LYS A 336 -18.93 -24.95 -7.89
C LYS A 336 -18.19 -24.12 -8.94
N TYR A 337 -17.16 -23.37 -8.51
CA TYR A 337 -16.34 -22.50 -9.37
C TYR A 337 -15.15 -23.22 -10.01
N ARG A 338 -15.07 -24.55 -9.90
CA ARG A 338 -14.03 -25.40 -10.51
C ARG A 338 -12.60 -24.95 -10.18
N CYS A 339 -12.39 -24.48 -8.96
CA CYS A 339 -11.08 -24.12 -8.43
C CYS A 339 -10.86 -24.78 -7.06
N THR A 340 -9.67 -24.63 -6.50
CA THR A 340 -9.38 -25.10 -5.15
C THR A 340 -9.77 -24.04 -4.11
N PRO A 341 -10.04 -24.40 -2.84
CA PRO A 341 -10.31 -23.42 -1.78
C PRO A 341 -9.27 -22.29 -1.64
N PRO A 342 -7.94 -22.53 -1.73
CA PRO A 342 -6.98 -21.44 -1.67
C PRO A 342 -7.03 -20.55 -2.92
N GLN A 343 -7.31 -21.10 -4.10
CA GLN A 343 -7.53 -20.30 -5.31
C GLN A 343 -8.77 -19.42 -5.20
N LEU A 344 -9.88 -19.96 -4.69
CA LEU A 344 -11.11 -19.18 -4.49
C LEU A 344 -10.89 -18.03 -3.49
N ALA A 345 -10.25 -18.31 -2.36
CA ALA A 345 -9.95 -17.30 -1.35
C ALA A 345 -9.03 -16.20 -1.89
N LEU A 346 -7.99 -16.57 -2.64
CA LEU A 346 -7.06 -15.60 -3.23
C LEU A 346 -7.71 -14.81 -4.37
N ALA A 347 -8.51 -15.46 -5.21
CA ALA A 347 -9.29 -14.80 -6.26
C ALA A 347 -10.26 -13.79 -5.66
N TRP A 348 -10.94 -14.12 -4.56
CA TRP A 348 -11.79 -13.19 -3.84
C TRP A 348 -11.03 -11.92 -3.42
N VAL A 349 -9.82 -12.04 -2.85
CA VAL A 349 -8.99 -10.88 -2.48
C VAL A 349 -8.59 -10.07 -3.72
N LEU A 350 -8.17 -10.74 -4.79
CA LEU A 350 -7.77 -10.11 -6.05
C LEU A 350 -8.90 -9.27 -6.69
N HIS A 351 -10.15 -9.69 -6.50
CA HIS A 351 -11.34 -9.00 -7.03
C HIS A 351 -11.84 -7.85 -6.15
N GLN A 352 -11.25 -7.62 -4.98
CA GLN A 352 -11.67 -6.50 -4.13
C GLN A 352 -11.32 -5.13 -4.73
N GLY A 353 -10.40 -5.08 -5.69
CA GLY A 353 -10.09 -3.89 -6.48
C GLY A 353 -8.79 -3.98 -7.26
N GLU A 354 -8.59 -3.09 -8.23
CA GLU A 354 -7.35 -3.01 -9.01
C GLU A 354 -6.16 -2.57 -8.14
N ASP A 355 -6.45 -1.79 -7.09
CA ASP A 355 -5.56 -1.26 -6.06
C ASP A 355 -5.04 -2.31 -5.06
N VAL A 356 -5.50 -3.57 -5.17
CA VAL A 356 -5.19 -4.63 -4.21
C VAL A 356 -4.12 -5.59 -4.74
N VAL A 357 -3.07 -5.84 -3.94
CA VAL A 357 -1.99 -6.78 -4.25
C VAL A 357 -1.81 -7.76 -3.08
N PRO A 358 -2.38 -8.97 -3.15
CA PRO A 358 -2.10 -9.98 -2.13
C PRO A 358 -0.68 -10.54 -2.27
N ILE A 359 -0.07 -10.89 -1.13
CA ILE A 359 1.30 -11.43 -1.04
C ILE A 359 1.34 -12.83 -0.40
N PRO A 360 0.67 -13.85 -0.96
CA PRO A 360 0.73 -15.19 -0.40
C PRO A 360 2.16 -15.75 -0.45
N GLY A 361 2.68 -16.16 0.71
CA GLY A 361 3.96 -16.87 0.80
C GLY A 361 3.80 -18.38 0.70
N THR A 362 4.84 -19.07 0.25
CA THR A 362 4.90 -20.54 0.28
C THR A 362 6.34 -21.06 0.22
N THR A 363 6.57 -22.26 0.76
CA THR A 363 7.82 -23.03 0.66
C THR A 363 7.77 -24.14 -0.39
N LYS A 364 6.71 -24.21 -1.20
CA LYS A 364 6.49 -25.30 -2.17
C LYS A 364 6.10 -24.74 -3.54
N VAL A 365 6.84 -25.13 -4.58
CA VAL A 365 6.57 -24.73 -5.98
C VAL A 365 5.14 -25.04 -6.41
N LYS A 366 4.62 -26.24 -6.06
CA LYS A 366 3.23 -26.60 -6.37
C LYS A 366 2.18 -25.63 -5.79
N HIS A 367 2.45 -25.00 -4.65
CA HIS A 367 1.55 -24.01 -4.06
C HIS A 367 1.74 -22.64 -4.71
N LEU A 368 2.97 -22.32 -5.15
CA LEU A 368 3.24 -21.13 -5.94
C LEU A 368 2.45 -21.18 -7.26
N ASP A 369 2.48 -22.33 -7.95
CA ASP A 369 1.67 -22.57 -9.15
C ASP A 369 0.16 -22.42 -8.87
N ALA A 370 -0.31 -22.99 -7.76
CA ALA A 370 -1.71 -22.87 -7.36
C ALA A 370 -2.11 -21.42 -7.07
N ASN A 371 -1.24 -20.65 -6.42
CA ASN A 371 -1.46 -19.22 -6.14
C ASN A 371 -1.51 -18.42 -7.45
N ILE A 372 -0.59 -18.65 -8.39
CA ILE A 372 -0.59 -17.96 -9.69
C ILE A 372 -1.87 -18.28 -10.48
N ALA A 373 -2.28 -19.55 -10.49
CA ALA A 373 -3.50 -19.98 -11.16
C ALA A 373 -4.80 -19.36 -10.56
N SER A 374 -4.75 -18.71 -9.40
CA SER A 374 -5.91 -17.95 -8.91
C SER A 374 -6.23 -16.71 -9.75
N LEU A 375 -5.29 -16.21 -10.55
CA LEU A 375 -5.49 -15.07 -11.46
C LEU A 375 -6.51 -15.38 -12.57
N ASP A 376 -6.68 -16.67 -12.90
CA ASP A 376 -7.58 -17.16 -13.95
C ASP A 376 -9.02 -17.35 -13.44
N VAL A 377 -9.22 -17.39 -12.12
CA VAL A 377 -10.56 -17.49 -11.53
C VAL A 377 -11.22 -16.12 -11.64
N LYS A 378 -12.32 -16.00 -12.40
CA LYS A 378 -13.12 -14.78 -12.55
C LYS A 378 -14.43 -14.94 -11.80
N LEU A 379 -14.77 -13.95 -10.97
CA LEU A 379 -16.00 -13.94 -10.18
C LEU A 379 -16.80 -12.67 -10.52
N SER A 380 -18.10 -12.81 -10.78
CA SER A 380 -19.02 -11.67 -10.88
C SER A 380 -19.26 -11.02 -9.51
N GLU A 381 -19.90 -9.85 -9.49
CA GLU A 381 -20.28 -9.19 -8.24
C GLU A 381 -21.20 -10.06 -7.37
N GLU A 382 -22.15 -10.77 -8.00
CA GLU A 382 -23.04 -11.70 -7.31
C GLU A 382 -22.29 -12.92 -6.76
N GLU A 383 -21.34 -13.46 -7.52
CA GLU A 383 -20.52 -14.59 -7.10
C GLU A 383 -19.57 -14.20 -5.95
N LEU A 384 -18.98 -13.00 -6.00
CA LEU A 384 -18.20 -12.45 -4.90
C LEU A 384 -19.04 -12.29 -3.64
N LYS A 385 -20.28 -11.81 -3.79
CA LYS A 385 -21.22 -11.71 -2.67
C LYS A 385 -21.55 -13.09 -2.10
N GLU A 386 -21.81 -14.09 -2.92
CA GLU A 386 -22.06 -15.46 -2.45
C GLU A 386 -20.86 -16.03 -1.69
N VAL A 387 -19.63 -15.81 -2.18
CA VAL A 387 -18.41 -16.22 -1.50
C VAL A 387 -18.25 -15.51 -0.15
N SER A 388 -18.50 -14.19 -0.10
CA SER A 388 -18.49 -13.40 1.14
C SER A 388 -19.55 -13.86 2.15
N ASP A 389 -20.75 -14.18 1.68
CA ASP A 389 -21.88 -14.61 2.51
C ASP A 389 -21.71 -16.06 3.02
N ALA A 390 -20.87 -16.87 2.37
CA ALA A 390 -20.53 -18.21 2.86
C ALA A 390 -19.66 -18.20 4.12
N LEU A 391 -18.99 -17.08 4.40
CA LEU A 391 -18.14 -16.90 5.57
C LEU A 391 -18.40 -15.53 6.25
N PRO A 392 -19.57 -15.36 6.90
CA PRO A 392 -19.90 -14.13 7.62
C PRO A 392 -18.89 -13.89 8.75
N VAL A 393 -18.48 -12.63 8.94
CA VAL A 393 -17.40 -12.28 9.88
C VAL A 393 -17.80 -12.58 11.34
N ASP A 394 -19.08 -12.41 11.67
CA ASP A 394 -19.67 -12.68 12.98
C ASP A 394 -19.80 -14.19 13.29
N GLU A 395 -19.79 -15.05 12.27
CA GLU A 395 -19.77 -16.50 12.45
C GLU A 395 -18.36 -17.05 12.72
N ILE A 396 -17.29 -16.29 12.53
CA ILE A 396 -15.92 -16.75 12.75
C ILE A 396 -15.68 -17.01 14.25
N GLY A 397 -15.04 -18.13 14.58
CA GLY A 397 -14.63 -18.45 15.94
C GLY A 397 -13.26 -17.88 16.26
N GLY A 398 -13.13 -17.20 17.39
CA GLY A 398 -11.87 -16.66 17.90
C GLY A 398 -11.52 -15.27 17.37
N GLU A 399 -10.74 -14.54 18.16
CA GLU A 399 -10.23 -13.21 17.81
C GLU A 399 -9.33 -13.25 16.56
N ARG A 400 -9.29 -12.14 15.82
CA ARG A 400 -8.35 -11.96 14.68
C ARG A 400 -6.90 -11.97 15.18
N ASP A 401 -6.63 -11.14 16.19
CA ASP A 401 -5.27 -10.82 16.58
C ASP A 401 -4.68 -11.93 17.45
N ILE A 402 -3.45 -12.32 17.11
CA ILE A 402 -2.60 -13.08 18.01
C ILE A 402 -2.17 -12.13 19.14
N GLU A 403 -2.26 -12.56 20.39
CA GLU A 403 -2.00 -11.72 21.58
C GLU A 403 -0.68 -10.94 21.48
N LEU A 404 0.35 -11.58 20.92
CA LEU A 404 1.66 -10.99 20.63
C LEU A 404 1.60 -9.67 19.83
N PHE A 405 0.64 -9.57 18.91
CA PHE A 405 0.49 -8.45 17.98
C PHE A 405 -0.65 -7.50 18.35
N THR A 406 -1.50 -7.84 19.32
CA THR A 406 -2.69 -7.03 19.64
C THR A 406 -2.32 -5.58 19.95
N SER A 407 -1.27 -5.34 20.73
CA SER A 407 -0.86 -3.97 21.10
C SER A 407 -0.32 -3.12 19.94
N CYS A 408 0.08 -3.76 18.83
CA CYS A 408 0.60 -3.09 17.64
C CYS A 408 -0.26 -3.33 16.40
N SER A 409 -1.51 -3.79 16.57
CA SER A 409 -2.46 -3.86 15.46
C SER A 409 -2.98 -2.48 15.09
N TRP A 410 -3.47 -2.34 13.86
CA TRP A 410 -3.93 -1.06 13.31
C TRP A 410 -4.97 -0.34 14.19
N LYS A 411 -5.74 -1.07 15.01
CA LYS A 411 -6.73 -0.53 15.95
C LYS A 411 -6.13 0.33 17.06
N PHE A 412 -4.89 0.02 17.45
CA PHE A 412 -4.17 0.71 18.53
C PHE A 412 -2.98 1.53 18.04
N ALA A 413 -2.74 1.54 16.72
CA ALA A 413 -1.60 2.16 16.06
C ALA A 413 -1.74 3.68 15.86
N ASN A 414 -2.33 4.40 16.82
CA ASN A 414 -2.30 5.87 16.86
C ASN A 414 -0.99 6.35 17.49
N THR A 415 -0.48 7.48 17.02
CA THR A 415 0.76 8.08 17.53
C THR A 415 0.49 9.40 18.24
N PRO A 416 1.33 9.82 19.21
CA PRO A 416 1.19 11.14 19.84
C PRO A 416 1.34 12.25 18.79
N LEU A 417 0.74 13.41 19.07
CA LEU A 417 0.99 14.61 18.26
C LEU A 417 2.41 15.12 18.52
N PRO A 418 3.07 15.72 17.51
CA PRO A 418 4.36 16.34 17.72
C PRO A 418 4.26 17.49 18.73
N ALA A 419 5.20 17.56 19.67
CA ALA A 419 5.19 18.54 20.76
C ALA A 419 5.33 20.00 20.27
N THR A 420 5.86 20.17 19.05
CA THR A 420 5.91 21.45 18.32
C THR A 420 5.43 21.19 16.89
N PRO A 421 4.70 22.13 16.26
CA PRO A 421 4.42 22.04 14.83
C PRO A 421 5.75 21.94 14.09
N LEU A 422 5.96 20.84 13.36
CA LEU A 422 7.12 20.68 12.48
C LEU A 422 6.93 21.63 11.28
N GLU A 423 8.00 22.32 10.87
CA GLU A 423 7.99 23.36 9.83
C GLU A 423 7.58 22.87 8.44
#